data_AF-A0A937IZU2-F1
#
_entry.id   AF-A0A937IZU2-F1
#
_cell.length_a   1.000
_cell.length_b   1.000
_cell.length_c   1.000
_cell.angle_alpha   90.00
_cell.angle_beta   90.00
_cell.angle_gamma   90.00
#
_symmetry.space_group_name_H-M   'P 1'
#
loop_
_entity.id
_entity.type
_entity.pdbx_description
1 polymer ?
#
loop_
_entity_poly.entity_id
_entity_poly.type
_entity_poly.pdbx_seq_one_letter_code
_entity_poly.pdbx_strand_id
1 'polypeptide(L)'
;QDRWLVLNKVDLIPEDEVQDACQKVVTALSWEGPVFYISGLASVGTKSLCATIMDYIDDKREQEEADPELLVLADHQRQIIQAEARDRIEDLAIMRRQSRQKSKIDDDEDDYDVEVVYVE
;
A
#
# COMPACT_ATOMS: atom_id res chain seq x y z
N GLN A 1 4.42 14.45 0.47
CA GLN A 1 4.56 13.02 0.13
C GLN A 1 3.86 12.84 -1.19
N ASP A 2 4.61 12.53 -2.24
CA ASP A 2 4.07 12.45 -3.59
C ASP A 2 3.28 11.14 -3.68
N ARG A 3 1.97 11.25 -3.89
CA ARG A 3 1.06 10.10 -3.96
C ARG A 3 0.62 9.92 -5.40
N TRP A 4 0.66 8.67 -5.86
CA TRP A 4 0.27 8.31 -7.22
C TRP A 4 -0.92 7.37 -7.17
N LEU A 5 -1.87 7.54 -8.10
CA LEU A 5 -3.02 6.66 -8.23
C LEU A 5 -2.73 5.61 -9.30
N VAL A 6 -2.72 4.34 -8.90
CA VAL A 6 -2.51 3.21 -9.82
C VAL A 6 -3.80 2.41 -9.88
N LEU A 7 -4.51 2.49 -11.01
CA LEU A 7 -5.68 1.69 -11.30
C LEU A 7 -5.24 0.36 -11.91
N ASN A 8 -5.39 -0.71 -11.15
CA ASN A 8 -5.03 -2.06 -11.56
C ASN A 8 -6.26 -2.83 -12.06
N LYS A 9 -6.02 -3.85 -12.90
CA LYS A 9 -7.01 -4.75 -13.51
C LYS A 9 -7.83 -4.14 -14.65
N VAL A 10 -7.21 -3.28 -15.46
CA VAL A 10 -7.88 -2.69 -16.63
C VAL A 10 -8.29 -3.72 -17.68
N ASP A 11 -7.74 -4.93 -17.62
CA ASP A 11 -8.12 -6.08 -18.45
C ASP A 11 -9.56 -6.58 -18.23
N LEU A 12 -10.17 -6.24 -17.09
CA LEU A 12 -11.56 -6.60 -16.80
C LEU A 12 -12.58 -5.66 -17.47
N ILE A 13 -12.11 -4.60 -18.13
CA ILE A 13 -12.93 -3.58 -18.75
C ILE A 13 -12.65 -3.61 -20.27
N PRO A 14 -13.70 -3.51 -21.12
CA PRO A 14 -13.52 -3.34 -22.56
C PRO A 14 -12.63 -2.12 -22.89
N GLU A 15 -11.69 -2.26 -23.83
CA GLU A 15 -10.72 -1.20 -24.16
C GLU A 15 -11.35 0.16 -24.49
N ASP A 16 -12.53 0.15 -25.11
CA ASP A 16 -13.32 1.33 -25.46
C ASP A 16 -13.95 2.02 -24.24
N GLU A 17 -14.12 1.30 -23.12
CA GLU A 17 -14.70 1.84 -21.89
C GLU A 17 -13.66 2.09 -20.78
N VAL A 18 -12.44 1.55 -20.89
CA VAL A 18 -11.38 1.70 -19.87
C VAL A 18 -11.17 3.16 -19.51
N GLN A 19 -11.09 4.04 -20.51
CA GLN A 19 -10.75 5.44 -20.31
C GLN A 19 -11.86 6.18 -19.55
N ASP A 20 -13.12 5.94 -19.92
CA ASP A 20 -14.29 6.53 -19.27
C ASP A 20 -14.49 6.01 -17.84
N ALA A 21 -14.32 4.70 -17.62
CA ALA A 21 -14.41 4.10 -16.30
C ALA A 21 -13.32 4.66 -15.36
N CYS A 22 -12.09 4.76 -15.85
CA CYS A 22 -10.98 5.33 -15.10
C CYS A 22 -11.22 6.81 -14.77
N GLN A 23 -11.69 7.60 -15.73
CA GLN A 23 -11.98 9.02 -15.52
C GLN A 23 -13.06 9.24 -14.47
N LYS A 24 -14.10 8.39 -14.43
CA LYS A 24 -15.13 8.43 -13.39
C LYS A 24 -14.53 8.21 -12.00
N VAL A 25 -13.60 7.26 -11.85
CA VAL A 25 -12.92 6.99 -10.58
C VAL A 25 -12.04 8.17 -10.16
N VAL A 26 -11.22 8.70 -11.08
CA VAL A 26 -10.37 9.88 -10.82
C VAL A 26 -11.20 11.08 -10.37
N THR A 27 -12.32 11.32 -11.06
CA THR A 27 -13.25 12.42 -10.74
C THR A 27 -13.94 12.21 -9.40
N ALA A 28 -14.42 10.99 -9.12
CA ALA A 28 -15.06 10.66 -7.84
C ALA A 28 -14.10 10.79 -6.65
N LEU A 29 -12.82 10.47 -6.85
CA LEU A 29 -11.76 10.64 -5.86
C LEU A 29 -11.24 12.08 -5.78
N SER A 30 -11.65 12.97 -6.71
CA SER A 30 -11.10 14.32 -6.85
C SER A 30 -9.56 14.33 -6.86
N TRP A 31 -8.98 13.38 -7.60
CA TRP A 31 -7.55 13.16 -7.61
C TRP A 31 -6.84 14.07 -8.60
N GLU A 32 -5.85 14.83 -8.13
CA GLU A 32 -5.08 15.79 -8.95
C GLU A 32 -3.65 15.31 -9.26
N GLY A 33 -3.25 14.17 -8.69
CA GLY A 33 -1.90 13.61 -8.87
C GLY A 33 -1.76 12.72 -10.12
N PRO A 34 -0.57 12.15 -10.35
CA PRO A 34 -0.32 11.21 -11.42
C PRO A 34 -1.26 10.00 -11.34
N VAL A 35 -1.80 9.59 -12.49
CA VAL A 35 -2.69 8.43 -12.63
C VAL A 35 -2.09 7.44 -13.63
N PHE A 36 -2.04 6.18 -13.25
CA PHE A 36 -1.54 5.09 -14.08
C PHE A 36 -2.56 3.97 -14.19
N TYR A 37 -2.61 3.37 -15.38
CA TYR A 37 -3.53 2.29 -15.71
C TYR A 37 -2.71 1.05 -16.02
N ILE A 38 -2.92 -0.02 -15.25
CA ILE A 38 -2.13 -1.25 -15.41
C ILE A 38 -3.01 -2.50 -15.36
N SER A 39 -2.53 -3.56 -15.98
CA SER A 39 -2.96 -4.93 -15.70
C SER A 39 -1.76 -5.73 -15.23
N GLY A 40 -1.74 -6.06 -13.94
CA GLY A 40 -0.67 -6.90 -13.38
C GLY A 40 -0.63 -8.31 -14.00
N LEU A 41 -1.80 -8.88 -14.32
CA LEU A 41 -1.90 -10.23 -14.89
C LEU A 41 -1.44 -10.26 -16.35
N ALA A 42 -1.91 -9.31 -17.16
CA ALA A 42 -1.53 -9.21 -18.57
C ALA A 42 -0.18 -8.52 -18.79
N SER A 43 0.46 -8.04 -17.73
CA SER A 43 1.69 -7.22 -17.78
C SER A 43 1.56 -5.98 -18.70
N VAL A 44 0.36 -5.43 -18.78
CA VAL A 44 0.06 -4.21 -19.55
C VAL A 44 0.30 -3.00 -18.65
N GLY A 45 0.99 -1.98 -19.16
CA GLY A 45 1.25 -0.73 -18.44
C GLY A 45 2.30 -0.82 -17.32
N THR A 46 2.65 -2.01 -16.85
CA THR A 46 3.63 -2.23 -15.76
C THR A 46 5.03 -1.74 -16.12
N LYS A 47 5.50 -1.98 -17.35
CA LYS A 47 6.83 -1.48 -17.79
C LYS A 47 6.90 0.05 -17.79
N SER A 48 5.85 0.70 -18.31
CA SER A 48 5.76 2.16 -18.35
C SER A 48 5.70 2.75 -16.94
N LEU A 49 4.94 2.12 -16.05
CA LEU A 49 4.87 2.49 -14.64
C LEU A 49 6.26 2.38 -13.98
N CYS A 50 6.96 1.24 -14.15
CA CYS A 50 8.29 1.06 -13.58
C CYS A 50 9.31 2.08 -14.10
N ALA A 51 9.28 2.40 -15.40
CA ALA A 51 10.15 3.43 -15.97
C ALA A 51 9.89 4.79 -15.32
N THR A 52 8.62 5.20 -15.23
CA THR A 52 8.25 6.49 -14.63
C THR A 52 8.63 6.56 -13.15
N ILE A 53 8.51 5.44 -12.42
CA ILE A 53 8.96 5.35 -11.02
C ILE A 53 10.48 5.49 -10.93
N MET A 54 11.24 4.86 -11.81
CA MET A 54 12.70 4.99 -11.83
C MET A 54 13.11 6.44 -12.08
N ASP A 55 12.54 7.09 -13.11
CA ASP A 55 12.81 8.49 -13.42
C ASP A 55 12.52 9.40 -12.22
N TYR A 56 11.39 9.18 -11.53
CA TYR A 56 11.03 9.94 -10.34
C TYR A 56 11.97 9.70 -9.15
N ILE A 57 12.44 8.47 -8.95
CA ILE A 57 13.41 8.15 -7.90
C ILE A 57 14.75 8.82 -8.20
N ASP A 58 15.19 8.77 -9.45
CA ASP A 58 16.46 9.38 -9.87
C ASP A 58 16.41 10.91 -9.70
N ASP A 59 15.32 11.56 -10.12
CA ASP A 59 15.10 13.00 -9.89
C ASP A 59 15.13 13.36 -8.40
N LYS A 60 14.53 12.53 -7.54
CA LYS A 60 14.55 12.74 -6.09
C LYS A 60 15.94 12.56 -5.52
N ARG A 61 16.69 11.55 -5.96
CA ARG A 61 18.06 11.30 -5.52
C ARG A 61 18.97 12.45 -5.90
N GLU A 62 18.83 13.00 -7.11
CA GLU A 62 19.62 14.15 -7.56
C GLU A 62 19.31 15.41 -6.72
N GLN A 63 18.05 15.61 -6.35
CA GLN A 63 17.64 16.68 -5.43
C GLN A 63 18.20 16.48 -4.01
N GLU A 64 18.21 15.25 -3.50
CA GLU A 64 18.76 14.91 -2.18
C GLU A 64 20.29 15.00 -2.13
N GLU A 65 20.99 14.61 -3.20
CA GLU A 65 22.45 14.77 -3.30
C GLU A 65 22.87 16.25 -3.40
N ALA A 66 22.03 17.10 -3.98
CA ALA A 66 22.27 18.53 -4.05
C ALA A 66 22.06 19.26 -2.71
N ASP A 67 21.36 18.66 -1.73
CA ASP A 67 21.02 19.29 -0.45
C ASP A 67 21.21 18.34 0.76
N PRO A 68 22.31 18.49 1.54
CA PRO A 68 22.60 17.64 2.69
C PRO A 68 21.55 17.66 3.83
N GLU A 69 20.75 18.72 3.97
CA GLU A 69 19.70 18.80 5.01
C GLU A 69 18.51 17.88 4.70
N LEU A 70 18.21 17.64 3.42
CA LEU A 70 17.15 16.74 2.98
C LEU A 70 17.41 15.29 3.41
N LEU A 71 18.68 14.89 3.46
CA LEU A 71 19.10 13.53 3.82
C LEU A 71 18.76 13.20 5.28
N VAL A 72 18.99 14.15 6.20
CA VAL A 72 18.66 14.00 7.62
C VAL A 72 17.14 13.94 7.85
N LEU A 73 16.37 14.75 7.12
CA LEU A 73 14.91 14.74 7.17
C LEU A 73 14.30 13.46 6.59
N ALA A 74 14.86 12.93 5.50
CA ALA A 74 14.44 11.70 4.87
C ALA A 74 14.64 10.49 5.81
N ASP A 75 15.78 10.41 6.50
CA ASP A 75 16.04 9.37 7.49
C ASP A 75 15.04 9.42 8.66
N HIS A 76 14.73 10.62 9.16
CA HIS A 76 13.75 10.79 10.22
C HIS A 76 12.34 10.40 9.76
N GLN A 77 11.93 10.79 8.55
CA GLN A 77 10.65 10.36 7.96
C GLN A 77 10.57 8.84 7.79
N ARG A 78 11.66 8.21 7.35
CA ARG A 78 11.73 6.76 7.15
C ARG A 78 11.57 6.00 8.46
N GLN A 79 12.15 6.49 9.56
CA GLN A 79 11.98 5.89 10.89
C GLN A 79 10.53 5.95 11.38
N ILE A 80 9.84 7.08 11.17
CA ILE A 80 8.42 7.23 11.52
C ILE A 80 7.55 6.25 10.72
N ILE A 81 7.74 6.19 9.40
CA ILE A 81 6.96 5.30 8.52
C ILE A 81 7.19 3.83 8.89
N GLN A 82 8.42 3.45 9.22
CA GLN A 82 8.74 2.08 9.64
C GLN A 82 8.07 1.70 10.96
N ALA A 83 8.03 2.62 11.93
CA ALA A 83 7.33 2.40 13.20
C ALA A 83 5.83 2.23 12.97
N GLU A 84 5.20 3.15 12.23
CA GLU A 84 3.76 3.09 11.95
C GLU A 84 3.37 1.84 11.15
N ALA A 85 4.20 1.43 10.18
CA ALA A 85 3.99 0.20 9.43
C ALA A 85 4.07 -1.05 10.31
N ARG A 86 5.00 -1.09 11.27
CA ARG A 86 5.13 -2.21 12.22
C ARG A 86 3.90 -2.31 13.10
N ASP A 87 3.43 -1.20 13.64
CA ASP A 87 2.29 -1.16 14.55
C ASP A 87 1.02 -1.61 13.82
N ARG A 88 0.78 -1.14 12.59
CA ARG A 88 -0.36 -1.61 11.78
C ARG A 88 -0.28 -3.10 11.41
N ILE A 89 0.91 -3.63 11.17
CA ILE A 89 1.09 -5.07 10.88
C ILE A 89 0.76 -5.89 12.12
N GLU A 90 1.15 -5.43 13.30
CA GLU A 90 0.84 -6.06 14.57
C GLU A 90 -0.67 -6.05 14.84
N ASP A 91 -1.34 -4.92 14.64
CA ASP A 91 -2.80 -4.81 14.73
C ASP A 91 -3.52 -5.76 13.77
N LEU A 92 -3.07 -5.81 12.51
CA LEU A 92 -3.62 -6.73 11.51
C LEU A 92 -3.36 -8.19 11.87
N ALA A 93 -2.22 -8.51 12.48
CA ALA A 93 -1.90 -9.85 12.95
C ALA A 93 -2.79 -10.26 14.13
N ILE A 94 -3.04 -9.35 15.08
CA ILE A 94 -3.95 -9.54 16.21
C ILE A 94 -5.38 -9.73 15.70
N MET A 95 -5.87 -8.87 14.81
CA MET A 95 -7.21 -9.00 14.22
C MET A 95 -7.37 -10.32 13.45
N ARG A 96 -6.36 -10.74 12.67
CA ARG A 96 -6.37 -12.03 11.98
C ARG A 96 -6.35 -13.21 12.95
N ARG A 97 -5.60 -13.11 14.05
CA ARG A 97 -5.55 -14.13 15.10
C ARG A 97 -6.90 -14.26 15.80
N GLN A 98 -7.51 -13.13 16.19
CA GLN A 98 -8.84 -13.05 16.78
C GLN A 98 -9.92 -13.55 15.82
N SER A 99 -9.85 -13.23 14.53
CA SER A 99 -10.81 -13.73 13.53
C SER A 99 -10.71 -15.25 13.37
N ARG A 100 -9.48 -15.81 13.37
CA ARG A 100 -9.22 -17.26 13.36
C ARG A 100 -9.62 -17.96 14.65
N GLN A 101 -9.44 -17.31 15.80
CA GLN A 101 -9.91 -17.82 17.09
C GLN A 101 -11.43 -17.77 17.16
N LYS A 102 -12.07 -16.67 16.75
CA LYS A 102 -13.53 -16.56 16.70
C LYS A 102 -14.16 -17.59 15.77
N SER A 103 -13.55 -17.83 14.60
CA SER A 103 -14.00 -18.90 13.70
C SER A 103 -13.74 -20.32 14.22
N LYS A 104 -12.81 -20.49 15.17
CA LYS A 104 -12.58 -21.77 15.88
C LYS A 104 -13.49 -21.91 17.10
N ILE A 105 -13.78 -20.83 17.81
CA ILE A 105 -14.68 -20.78 18.97
C ILE A 105 -16.14 -21.02 18.53
N ASP A 106 -16.53 -20.61 17.33
CA ASP A 106 -17.84 -20.95 16.72
C ASP A 106 -17.96 -22.45 16.36
N ASP A 107 -16.84 -23.17 16.25
CA ASP A 107 -16.77 -24.61 15.91
C ASP A 107 -16.51 -25.49 17.17
N ASP A 108 -15.87 -24.93 18.21
CA ASP A 108 -15.47 -25.61 19.45
C ASP A 108 -16.07 -24.88 20.69
N GLU A 109 -17.40 -24.93 20.87
CA GLU A 109 -18.07 -24.50 22.12
C GLU A 109 -17.87 -25.52 23.27
N ASP A 110 -16.69 -26.14 23.36
CA ASP A 110 -16.27 -26.95 24.51
C ASP A 110 -14.73 -26.90 24.67
N ASP A 111 -14.29 -26.53 25.88
CA ASP A 111 -13.00 -26.84 26.53
C ASP A 111 -11.87 -25.76 26.65
N TYR A 112 -11.98 -25.01 27.77
CA TYR A 112 -10.97 -24.38 28.66
C TYR A 112 -10.27 -23.05 28.35
N ASP A 113 -10.55 -22.12 29.27
CA ASP A 113 -9.90 -20.86 29.61
C ASP A 113 -8.48 -21.10 30.17
N VAL A 114 -7.46 -20.42 29.63
CA VAL A 114 -6.08 -20.46 30.15
C VAL A 114 -5.53 -19.04 30.31
N GLU A 115 -5.33 -18.66 31.58
CA GLU A 115 -4.63 -17.45 32.01
C GLU A 115 -3.14 -17.49 31.61
N VAL A 116 -2.69 -16.49 30.83
CA VAL A 116 -1.26 -16.32 30.51
C VAL A 116 -0.66 -15.27 31.44
N VAL A 117 0.18 -15.73 32.37
CA VAL A 117 1.03 -14.91 33.23
C VAL A 117 2.36 -14.63 32.52
N TYR A 118 2.74 -13.36 32.42
CA TYR A 118 4.08 -12.96 32.01
C TYR A 118 4.98 -12.90 33.24
N VAL A 119 6.12 -13.57 33.19
CA VAL A 119 7.17 -13.45 34.21
C VAL A 119 8.29 -12.57 33.63
N GLU A 120 8.70 -11.62 34.47
CA GLU A 120 9.66 -10.53 34.25
C GLU A 120 11.11 -11.00 34.02
#